data_AF-A0A2W4RUR9-F1
#
_entry.id   AF-A0A2W4RUR9-F1
#
_cell.length_a   1.000
_cell.length_b   1.000
_cell.length_c   1.000
_cell.angle_alpha   90.00
_cell.angle_beta   90.00
_cell.angle_gamma   90.00
#
_symmetry.space_group_name_H-M   'P 1'
#
loop_
_entity.id
_entity.type
_entity.pdbx_description
1 polymer ?
#
loop_
_entity_poly.entity_id
_entity_poly.type
_entity_poly.pdbx_seq_one_letter_code
_entity_poly.pdbx_strand_id
1 'polypeptide(L)'
;MPPATLPARAGNERVIKVSTVEQLYRAVNDPANAGATLELKPGTYVLTADGPDGLPRPNGGRLELQKDMSIRGRAGDRTAVTIDAWNLPATSFPQNVNGLNLGPNAAVRLGRGRNTLSWLTVRDARFAQANIDSGLQPLDPGAAHVRLEHVASSGSTRGANLLNFGPLASGQVLVAEILDCYFFDNTFNLSEGIRIGNFQGATNARVYARMVGNSSWGQFQGRLIVNNRAISSEVHVLSVGNAFFDNGAGTIIVGGLSSNDTRADGNTIHFVSRNDFFGRNNGDTDFDRGGLVVLGTEDISDAGGGSFNTVNVTVSGAKMRDNQLADLAVIGARALSAATISNSLGNHVTVHLPDGHNPQVRNWVELIADSVPVAPGTGNKVTVIRGGHDHGAHGQGGKGQNGKGQNGKGQPGHGAGGHGVGGHGH
;
A
#
# COMPACT_ATOMS: atom_id res chain seq x y z
N MET A 1 13.36 -9.75 -3.24
CA MET A 1 13.94 -9.78 -1.88
C MET A 1 12.82 -9.65 -0.86
N PRO A 2 12.79 -10.40 0.25
CA PRO A 2 11.87 -10.11 1.33
C PRO A 2 12.21 -8.73 1.92
N PRO A 3 11.23 -7.84 2.20
CA PRO A 3 11.51 -6.58 2.86
C PRO A 3 12.06 -6.88 4.26
N ALA A 4 13.30 -6.46 4.51
CA ALA A 4 13.96 -6.64 5.78
C ALA A 4 13.12 -6.00 6.89
N THR A 5 12.72 -6.77 7.90
CA THR A 5 12.22 -6.25 9.17
C THR A 5 13.23 -5.27 9.74
N LEU A 6 12.79 -4.10 10.18
CA LEU A 6 13.68 -3.13 10.82
C LEU A 6 14.31 -3.79 12.05
N PRO A 7 15.66 -3.78 12.21
CA PRO A 7 16.28 -4.30 13.42
C PRO A 7 15.79 -3.49 14.62
N ALA A 8 15.52 -4.19 15.73
CA ALA A 8 15.17 -3.57 17.01
C ALA A 8 16.25 -2.57 17.42
N ARG A 9 15.83 -1.43 17.98
CA ARG A 9 16.72 -0.34 18.38
C ARG A 9 17.64 -0.80 19.51
N ALA A 10 18.96 -0.73 19.29
CA ALA A 10 19.96 -0.93 20.33
C ALA A 10 20.39 0.44 20.88
N GLY A 11 19.98 0.77 22.11
CA GLY A 11 20.40 1.98 22.83
C GLY A 11 19.40 2.39 23.91
N ASN A 12 19.89 3.01 25.00
CA ASN A 12 19.06 3.56 26.08
C ASN A 12 18.10 4.62 25.51
N GLU A 13 16.87 4.22 25.25
CA GLU A 13 15.84 5.08 24.69
C GLU A 13 15.43 6.15 25.71
N ARG A 14 15.75 7.41 25.44
CA ARG A 14 15.32 8.54 26.26
C ARG A 14 13.80 8.68 26.14
N VAL A 15 13.08 8.48 27.23
CA VAL A 15 11.61 8.62 27.29
C VAL A 15 11.23 9.97 27.88
N ILE A 16 10.36 10.71 27.19
CA ILE A 16 9.81 12.00 27.63
C ILE A 16 8.31 11.81 27.86
N LYS A 17 7.85 12.01 29.09
CA LYS A 17 6.42 11.92 29.44
C LYS A 17 5.73 13.22 29.07
N VAL A 18 4.63 13.12 28.32
CA VAL A 18 3.88 14.27 27.80
C VAL A 18 2.43 14.14 28.22
N SER A 19 1.88 15.19 28.84
CA SER A 19 0.53 15.19 29.42
C SER A 19 -0.37 16.31 28.90
N THR A 20 0.19 17.24 28.13
CA THR A 20 -0.55 18.36 27.53
C THR A 20 -0.06 18.62 26.11
N VAL A 21 -0.87 19.32 25.31
CA VAL A 21 -0.47 19.73 23.96
C VAL A 21 0.74 20.69 23.97
N GLU A 22 0.86 21.55 24.98
CA GLU A 22 2.03 22.42 25.12
C GLU A 22 3.32 21.63 25.34
N GLN A 23 3.27 20.57 26.16
CA GLN A 23 4.41 19.69 26.37
C GLN A 23 4.74 18.91 25.09
N LEU A 24 3.72 18.52 24.31
CA LEU A 24 3.91 17.86 23.02
C LEU A 24 4.63 18.78 22.04
N TYR A 25 4.18 20.02 21.88
CA TYR A 25 4.84 20.99 21.01
C TYR A 25 6.27 21.29 21.42
N ARG A 26 6.52 21.48 22.73
CA ARG A 26 7.88 21.70 23.24
C ARG A 26 8.78 20.50 22.94
N ALA A 27 8.29 19.28 23.18
CA ALA A 27 9.08 18.07 23.01
C ALA A 27 9.40 17.78 21.54
N VAL A 28 8.41 17.94 20.64
CA VAL A 28 8.57 17.70 19.19
C VAL A 28 9.48 18.74 18.54
N ASN A 29 9.39 20.01 18.94
CA ASN A 29 10.15 21.08 18.30
C ASN A 29 11.56 21.29 18.86
N ASP A 30 11.93 20.62 19.96
CA ASP A 30 13.26 20.69 20.53
C ASP A 30 14.23 19.72 19.81
N PRO A 31 15.25 20.23 19.07
CA PRO A 31 16.20 19.39 18.36
C PRO A 31 16.98 18.43 19.26
N ALA A 32 17.13 18.74 20.56
CA ALA A 32 17.80 17.87 21.53
C ALA A 32 17.01 16.59 21.82
N ASN A 33 15.76 16.49 21.36
CA ASN A 33 14.93 15.31 21.50
C ASN A 33 14.99 14.38 20.27
N ALA A 34 15.89 14.61 19.31
CA ALA A 34 16.22 13.62 18.30
C ALA A 34 16.54 12.27 18.96
N GLY A 35 15.97 11.19 18.43
CA GLY A 35 16.08 9.87 19.03
C GLY A 35 15.21 9.63 20.27
N ALA A 36 14.47 10.59 20.80
CA ALA A 36 13.65 10.36 21.98
C ALA A 36 12.32 9.66 21.66
N THR A 37 11.74 9.01 22.65
CA THR A 37 10.36 8.51 22.60
C THR A 37 9.47 9.38 23.49
N LEU A 38 8.47 9.99 22.87
CA LEU A 38 7.45 10.79 23.53
C LEU A 38 6.31 9.86 23.94
N GLU A 39 6.09 9.69 25.25
CA GLU A 39 5.00 8.90 25.77
C GLU A 39 3.85 9.81 26.21
N LEU A 40 2.73 9.69 25.50
CA LEU A 40 1.54 10.53 25.72
C LEU A 40 0.66 9.89 26.79
N LYS A 41 0.25 10.69 27.78
CA LYS A 41 -0.83 10.29 28.70
C LYS A 41 -2.17 10.23 27.95
N PRO A 42 -3.12 9.39 28.40
CA PRO A 42 -4.47 9.38 27.85
C PRO A 42 -5.09 10.77 27.82
N GLY A 43 -5.73 11.11 26.70
CA GLY A 43 -6.30 12.43 26.47
C GLY A 43 -6.32 12.81 24.99
N THR A 44 -6.94 13.96 24.71
CA THR A 44 -6.97 14.56 23.38
C THR A 44 -6.00 15.73 23.32
N TYR A 45 -5.10 15.69 22.33
CA TYR A 45 -4.10 16.69 22.03
C TYR A 45 -4.57 17.47 20.80
N VAL A 46 -5.31 18.56 21.04
CA VAL A 46 -5.87 19.41 19.97
C VAL A 46 -4.78 20.33 19.43
N LEU A 47 -4.39 20.14 18.17
CA LEU A 47 -3.38 20.94 17.50
C LEU A 47 -3.95 22.31 17.11
N THR A 48 -3.16 23.37 17.31
CA THR A 48 -3.54 24.75 17.01
C THR A 48 -2.41 25.47 16.26
N ALA A 49 -2.75 26.40 15.37
CA ALA A 49 -1.74 27.20 14.67
C ALA A 49 -0.97 28.13 15.62
N ASP A 50 -1.64 28.63 16.66
CA ASP A 50 -1.09 29.60 17.59
C ASP A 50 -0.95 29.03 19.01
N GLY A 51 0.01 29.57 19.75
CA GLY A 51 0.26 29.32 21.15
C GLY A 51 -0.79 29.97 22.06
N PRO A 52 -0.79 29.63 23.36
CA PRO A 52 -1.67 30.27 24.34
C PRO A 52 -1.41 31.78 24.52
N ASP A 53 -0.24 32.26 24.08
CA ASP A 53 0.18 33.65 24.03
C ASP A 53 -0.20 34.36 22.70
N GLY A 54 -0.88 33.65 21.79
CA GLY A 54 -1.25 34.16 20.47
C GLY A 54 -0.09 34.19 19.47
N LEU A 55 1.10 33.66 19.83
CA LEU A 55 2.22 33.59 18.91
C LEU A 55 2.09 32.38 17.97
N PRO A 56 2.41 32.54 16.67
CA PRO A 56 2.40 31.41 15.74
C PRO A 56 3.32 30.29 16.20
N ARG A 57 2.82 29.05 16.18
CA ARG A 57 3.63 27.87 16.48
C ARG A 57 4.54 27.52 15.31
N PRO A 58 5.70 26.88 15.57
CA PRO A 58 6.49 26.25 14.53
C PRO A 58 5.63 25.35 13.63
N ASN A 59 5.98 25.30 12.34
CA ASN A 59 5.28 24.48 11.36
C ASN A 59 3.77 24.72 11.31
N GLY A 60 3.31 25.95 11.60
CA GLY A 60 1.89 26.30 11.63
C GLY A 60 1.06 25.42 12.57
N GLY A 61 1.65 24.88 13.63
CA GLY A 61 0.97 24.00 14.58
C GLY A 61 0.95 22.51 14.21
N ARG A 62 1.57 22.10 13.09
CA ARG A 62 1.76 20.68 12.76
C ARG A 62 2.86 20.07 13.62
N LEU A 63 2.85 18.74 13.74
CA LEU A 63 3.92 17.99 14.39
C LEU A 63 4.90 17.46 13.33
N GLU A 64 6.14 17.93 13.35
CA GLU A 64 7.22 17.41 12.52
C GLU A 64 8.24 16.72 13.43
N LEU A 65 8.29 15.39 13.38
CA LEU A 65 9.17 14.64 14.28
C LEU A 65 10.64 14.94 13.96
N GLN A 66 11.44 15.02 15.03
CA GLN A 66 12.89 15.04 14.90
C GLN A 66 13.39 13.71 14.36
N LYS A 67 14.66 13.69 13.92
CA LYS A 67 15.30 12.47 13.44
C LYS A 67 15.25 11.37 14.51
N ASP A 68 14.86 10.17 14.10
CA ASP A 68 14.80 8.94 14.94
C ASP A 68 13.87 9.04 16.17
N MET A 69 12.92 9.97 16.16
CA MET A 69 11.95 10.19 17.23
C MET A 69 10.74 9.24 17.12
N SER A 70 10.16 8.86 18.25
CA SER A 70 8.90 8.11 18.27
C SER A 70 7.85 8.79 19.14
N ILE A 71 6.57 8.65 18.79
CA ILE A 71 5.44 9.02 19.64
C ILE A 71 4.63 7.77 19.94
N ARG A 72 4.32 7.57 21.22
CA ARG A 72 3.61 6.40 21.72
C ARG A 72 2.48 6.84 22.64
N GLY A 73 1.28 6.33 22.39
CA GLY A 73 0.14 6.45 23.29
C GLY A 73 0.05 5.26 24.26
N ARG A 74 -1.18 4.80 24.55
CA ARG A 74 -1.42 3.76 25.56
C ARG A 74 -1.41 2.37 24.92
N ALA A 75 -0.43 1.56 25.29
CA ALA A 75 -0.38 0.16 24.86
C ALA A 75 -1.68 -0.59 25.21
N GLY A 76 -2.22 -1.33 24.24
CA GLY A 76 -3.50 -2.03 24.36
C GLY A 76 -4.73 -1.19 23.98
N ASP A 77 -4.60 0.14 23.83
CA ASP A 77 -5.73 1.03 23.56
C ASP A 77 -5.32 2.21 22.65
N ARG A 78 -5.57 2.05 21.35
CA ARG A 78 -5.28 3.08 20.33
C ARG A 78 -6.20 4.31 20.41
N THR A 79 -7.27 4.24 21.21
CA THR A 79 -8.27 5.32 21.34
C THR A 79 -8.02 6.19 22.57
N ALA A 80 -7.28 5.69 23.56
CA ALA A 80 -6.93 6.44 24.78
C ALA A 80 -6.19 7.75 24.52
N VAL A 81 -5.44 7.83 23.41
CA VAL A 81 -4.69 9.02 23.02
C VAL A 81 -5.11 9.44 21.61
N THR A 82 -5.55 10.68 21.48
CA THR A 82 -5.95 11.26 20.20
C THR A 82 -5.15 12.53 19.91
N ILE A 83 -4.50 12.58 18.76
CA ILE A 83 -3.97 13.80 18.15
C ILE A 83 -5.03 14.32 17.17
N ASP A 84 -5.57 15.49 17.45
CA ASP A 84 -6.71 16.06 16.73
C ASP A 84 -6.29 17.34 16.01
N ALA A 85 -6.42 17.35 14.68
CA ALA A 85 -6.01 18.46 13.82
C ALA A 85 -7.17 19.37 13.39
N TRP A 86 -8.37 19.21 13.94
CA TRP A 86 -9.58 19.96 13.54
C TRP A 86 -9.40 21.49 13.55
N ASN A 87 -8.63 21.98 14.54
CA ASN A 87 -8.37 23.39 14.77
C ASN A 87 -7.19 23.96 13.97
N LEU A 88 -6.52 23.16 13.14
CA LEU A 88 -5.50 23.67 12.23
C LEU A 88 -6.18 24.31 11.00
N PRO A 89 -5.97 25.61 10.73
CA PRO A 89 -6.50 26.28 9.54
C PRO A 89 -5.80 25.81 8.26
N ALA A 90 -6.36 26.14 7.10
CA ALA A 90 -5.73 25.84 5.80
C ALA A 90 -4.33 26.45 5.64
N THR A 91 -4.08 27.61 6.27
CA THR A 91 -2.76 28.24 6.32
C THR A 91 -1.71 27.39 7.05
N SER A 92 -2.13 26.45 7.89
CA SER A 92 -1.27 25.43 8.49
C SER A 92 -0.90 24.31 7.53
N PHE A 93 -1.22 24.34 6.23
CA PHE A 93 -0.82 23.29 5.27
C PHE A 93 -0.33 23.88 3.92
N PRO A 94 0.70 24.74 3.93
CA PRO A 94 1.15 25.42 2.72
C PRO A 94 1.76 24.43 1.71
N GLN A 95 1.22 24.37 0.50
CA GLN A 95 1.75 23.54 -0.59
C GLN A 95 3.14 24.02 -1.06
N ASN A 96 3.36 25.34 -1.00
CA ASN A 96 4.60 25.98 -1.39
C ASN A 96 5.15 26.82 -0.23
N VAL A 97 6.46 26.75 0.00
CA VAL A 97 7.17 27.61 0.95
C VAL A 97 8.37 28.20 0.22
N ASN A 98 8.47 29.53 0.19
CA ASN A 98 9.54 30.26 -0.51
C ASN A 98 9.73 29.83 -1.99
N GLY A 99 8.62 29.57 -2.69
CA GLY A 99 8.63 29.12 -4.08
C GLY A 99 9.01 27.65 -4.28
N LEU A 100 9.34 26.93 -3.21
CA LEU A 100 9.60 25.49 -3.25
C LEU A 100 8.31 24.72 -2.94
N ASN A 101 7.95 23.80 -3.83
CA ASN A 101 6.91 22.82 -3.56
C ASN A 101 7.47 21.80 -2.55
N LEU A 102 7.05 21.91 -1.30
CA LEU A 102 7.48 21.02 -0.21
C LEU A 102 6.72 19.69 -0.20
N GLY A 103 5.78 19.54 -1.12
CA GLY A 103 4.97 18.37 -1.28
C GLY A 103 3.82 18.25 -0.26
N PRO A 104 3.31 17.03 -0.10
CA PRO A 104 2.22 16.72 0.79
C PRO A 104 2.51 17.16 2.21
N ASN A 105 1.47 17.68 2.87
CA ASN A 105 1.50 18.03 4.29
C ASN A 105 0.48 17.21 5.05
N ALA A 106 0.76 17.02 6.34
CA ALA A 106 -0.09 16.33 7.27
C ALA A 106 -0.03 16.93 8.67
N ALA A 107 -0.97 16.51 9.52
CA ALA A 107 -0.94 16.86 10.94
C ALA A 107 0.32 16.35 11.63
N VAL A 108 0.77 15.13 11.28
CA VAL A 108 1.98 14.51 11.80
C VAL A 108 2.90 14.05 10.67
N ARG A 109 4.17 14.48 10.68
CA ARG A 109 5.17 14.15 9.67
C ARG A 109 6.34 13.37 10.27
N LEU A 110 6.73 12.28 9.62
CA LEU A 110 7.62 11.23 10.15
C LEU A 110 8.90 11.01 9.32
N GLY A 111 9.16 11.83 8.29
CA GLY A 111 10.14 11.51 7.24
C GLY A 111 11.65 11.60 7.55
N ARG A 112 12.08 11.74 8.81
CA ARG A 112 13.50 11.94 9.18
C ARG A 112 14.07 10.75 9.94
N GLY A 113 15.08 10.08 9.38
CA GLY A 113 15.66 8.88 9.99
C GLY A 113 14.63 7.77 10.22
N ARG A 114 14.57 7.24 11.45
CA ARG A 114 13.73 6.10 11.86
C ARG A 114 12.64 6.51 12.86
N ASN A 115 11.48 6.93 12.36
CA ASN A 115 10.41 7.44 13.20
C ASN A 115 9.25 6.46 13.35
N THR A 116 8.64 6.45 14.54
CA THR A 116 7.50 5.56 14.85
C THR A 116 6.32 6.34 15.44
N LEU A 117 5.10 5.99 15.01
CA LEU A 117 3.87 6.29 15.74
C LEU A 117 3.26 4.98 16.23
N SER A 118 2.88 4.93 17.50
CA SER A 118 2.24 3.74 18.06
C SER A 118 1.12 4.01 19.06
N TRP A 119 0.11 3.14 19.07
CA TRP A 119 -0.96 3.10 20.07
C TRP A 119 -1.69 4.42 20.29
N LEU A 120 -2.08 5.09 19.20
CA LEU A 120 -2.76 6.38 19.24
C LEU A 120 -3.65 6.58 18.00
N THR A 121 -4.53 7.56 18.07
CA THR A 121 -5.36 8.02 16.96
C THR A 121 -4.84 9.37 16.43
N VAL A 122 -4.75 9.55 15.11
CA VAL A 122 -4.51 10.85 14.46
C VAL A 122 -5.68 11.17 13.55
N ARG A 123 -6.35 12.31 13.72
CA ARG A 123 -7.58 12.58 12.98
C ARG A 123 -7.77 14.04 12.60
N ASP A 124 -8.74 14.25 11.73
CA ASP A 124 -9.35 15.56 11.47
C ASP A 124 -8.44 16.60 10.81
N ALA A 125 -7.40 16.16 10.10
CA ALA A 125 -6.54 17.03 9.27
C ALA A 125 -7.24 17.45 7.96
N ARG A 126 -8.41 18.08 8.08
CA ARG A 126 -9.35 18.38 6.98
C ARG A 126 -8.81 19.26 5.85
N PHE A 127 -7.82 20.11 6.14
CA PHE A 127 -7.15 20.95 5.13
C PHE A 127 -5.78 20.40 4.70
N ALA A 128 -5.36 19.28 5.27
CA ALA A 128 -4.13 18.60 4.91
C ALA A 128 -4.36 17.59 3.78
N GLN A 129 -3.27 17.10 3.20
CA GLN A 129 -3.36 15.99 2.25
C GLN A 129 -3.49 14.63 2.94
N ALA A 130 -3.06 14.53 4.21
CA ALA A 130 -3.20 13.35 5.04
C ALA A 130 -3.21 13.70 6.55
N ASN A 131 -3.62 12.77 7.40
CA ASN A 131 -3.35 12.85 8.84
C ASN A 131 -1.88 12.59 9.17
N ILE A 132 -1.26 11.64 8.47
CA ILE A 132 0.12 11.17 8.70
C ILE A 132 0.88 11.18 7.37
N ASP A 133 2.12 11.67 7.36
CA ASP A 133 2.93 11.76 6.14
C ASP A 133 4.41 11.43 6.36
N SER A 134 5.02 10.70 5.42
CA SER A 134 6.46 10.40 5.41
C SER A 134 7.31 11.47 4.74
N GLY A 135 6.72 12.42 4.04
CA GLY A 135 7.39 13.48 3.32
C GLY A 135 7.97 14.50 4.29
N LEU A 136 9.26 14.39 4.59
CA LEU A 136 10.15 15.49 5.03
C LEU A 136 11.45 15.48 4.21
N GLN A 137 11.43 14.74 3.11
CA GLN A 137 12.64 14.21 2.51
C GLN A 137 13.49 15.19 1.69
N PRO A 138 13.06 16.40 1.24
CA PRO A 138 14.04 17.36 0.75
C PRO A 138 14.95 17.89 1.88
N LEU A 139 14.62 17.65 3.15
CA LEU A 139 15.35 18.16 4.32
C LEU A 139 16.31 17.14 4.95
N ASP A 140 16.27 15.86 4.54
CA ASP A 140 17.15 14.79 5.04
C ASP A 140 17.47 13.82 3.89
N PRO A 141 18.50 14.10 3.07
CA PRO A 141 18.86 13.24 1.95
C PRO A 141 19.33 11.88 2.46
N GLY A 142 18.57 10.81 2.19
CA GLY A 142 18.93 9.47 2.62
C GLY A 142 17.74 8.51 2.61
N ALA A 143 17.87 7.43 3.39
CA ALA A 143 16.79 6.48 3.61
C ALA A 143 15.93 6.92 4.81
N ALA A 144 14.62 7.07 4.59
CA ALA A 144 13.65 7.26 5.66
C ALA A 144 13.04 5.91 6.05
N HIS A 145 12.90 5.66 7.35
CA HIS A 145 12.21 4.50 7.88
C HIS A 145 11.04 4.96 8.75
N VAL A 146 9.83 4.61 8.34
CA VAL A 146 8.60 5.01 9.03
C VAL A 146 7.88 3.76 9.53
N ARG A 147 7.49 3.76 10.80
CA ARG A 147 6.68 2.69 11.39
C ARG A 147 5.38 3.25 11.96
N LEU A 148 4.27 2.67 11.55
CA LEU A 148 2.93 2.89 12.11
C LEU A 148 2.47 1.59 12.75
N GLU A 149 2.14 1.60 14.03
CA GLU A 149 1.81 0.38 14.77
C GLU A 149 0.64 0.61 15.74
N HIS A 150 -0.46 -0.11 15.55
CA HIS A 150 -1.68 0.08 16.34
C HIS A 150 -2.21 1.54 16.28
N VAL A 151 -2.11 2.16 15.11
CA VAL A 151 -2.57 3.54 14.87
C VAL A 151 -3.96 3.53 14.23
N ALA A 152 -4.82 4.44 14.67
CA ALA A 152 -6.08 4.73 13.99
C ALA A 152 -6.01 6.10 13.29
N SER A 153 -6.62 6.22 12.11
CA SER A 153 -6.62 7.47 11.34
C SER A 153 -7.93 7.67 10.56
N SER A 154 -8.56 8.83 10.75
CA SER A 154 -9.87 9.17 10.15
C SER A 154 -10.10 10.67 9.96
N GLY A 155 -11.18 11.05 9.28
CA GLY A 155 -11.62 12.45 9.18
C GLY A 155 -10.69 13.34 8.34
N SER A 156 -10.00 12.78 7.34
CA SER A 156 -9.08 13.54 6.49
C SER A 156 -9.25 13.21 5.01
N THR A 157 -8.45 13.82 4.14
CA THR A 157 -8.35 13.37 2.74
C THR A 157 -7.66 12.00 2.69
N ARG A 158 -6.64 11.76 3.52
CA ARG A 158 -5.92 10.47 3.53
C ARG A 158 -5.49 10.06 4.92
N GLY A 159 -5.72 8.80 5.26
CA GLY A 159 -5.29 8.28 6.54
C GLY A 159 -3.76 8.33 6.72
N ALA A 160 -3.00 7.92 5.70
CA ALA A 160 -1.54 8.09 5.64
C ALA A 160 -0.99 8.21 4.22
N ASN A 161 0.04 9.04 4.08
CA ASN A 161 0.90 9.18 2.90
C ASN A 161 2.29 8.60 3.19
N LEU A 162 2.71 7.62 2.40
CA LEU A 162 4.01 6.95 2.47
C LEU A 162 4.68 7.05 1.12
N LEU A 163 5.27 8.22 0.87
CA LEU A 163 5.68 8.62 -0.47
C LEU A 163 7.04 9.30 -0.53
N ASN A 164 7.69 9.13 -1.68
CA ASN A 164 8.75 10.02 -2.16
C ASN A 164 8.11 11.08 -3.07
N PHE A 165 8.34 12.37 -2.80
CA PHE A 165 7.65 13.45 -3.51
C PHE A 165 8.60 14.45 -4.17
N GLY A 166 8.36 14.70 -5.45
CA GLY A 166 9.01 15.77 -6.19
C GLY A 166 10.41 15.38 -6.68
N PRO A 167 11.01 16.21 -7.55
CA PRO A 167 12.36 15.97 -8.06
C PRO A 167 13.43 15.91 -6.96
N LEU A 168 13.21 16.61 -5.84
CA LEU A 168 14.11 16.62 -4.68
C LEU A 168 14.16 15.26 -3.96
N ALA A 169 13.17 14.39 -4.17
CA ALA A 169 13.16 13.04 -3.63
C ALA A 169 13.79 12.00 -4.59
N SER A 170 14.42 12.44 -5.69
CA SER A 170 15.04 11.53 -6.65
C SER A 170 16.19 10.74 -6.03
N GLY A 171 16.26 9.44 -6.32
CA GLY A 171 17.24 8.52 -5.75
C GLY A 171 16.98 8.10 -4.30
N GLN A 172 15.94 8.65 -3.64
CA GLN A 172 15.67 8.35 -2.23
C GLN A 172 15.02 7.00 -2.01
N VAL A 173 15.16 6.51 -0.78
CA VAL A 173 14.57 5.24 -0.34
C VAL A 173 13.67 5.49 0.85
N LEU A 174 12.40 5.10 0.76
CA LEU A 174 11.48 5.03 1.88
C LEU A 174 11.25 3.57 2.26
N VAL A 175 11.39 3.24 3.54
CA VAL A 175 11.00 1.95 4.11
C VAL A 175 9.85 2.20 5.08
N ALA A 176 8.72 1.54 4.88
CA ALA A 176 7.53 1.69 5.70
C ALA A 176 7.07 0.36 6.30
N GLU A 177 6.77 0.34 7.59
CA GLU A 177 6.09 -0.77 8.26
C GLU A 177 4.75 -0.28 8.82
N ILE A 178 3.66 -0.96 8.46
CA ILE A 178 2.30 -0.62 8.92
C ILE A 178 1.68 -1.87 9.52
N LEU A 179 1.41 -1.84 10.83
CA LEU A 179 1.05 -3.03 11.61
C LEU A 179 -0.20 -2.77 12.43
N ASP A 180 -1.25 -3.57 12.19
CA ASP A 180 -2.52 -3.52 12.94
C ASP A 180 -3.08 -2.09 13.06
N CYS A 181 -3.06 -1.34 11.97
CA CYS A 181 -3.60 0.02 11.90
C CYS A 181 -5.02 0.03 11.31
N TYR A 182 -5.80 1.04 11.70
CA TYR A 182 -7.12 1.35 11.12
C TYR A 182 -7.08 2.66 10.35
N PHE A 183 -7.52 2.62 9.09
CA PHE A 183 -7.66 3.79 8.24
C PHE A 183 -9.09 3.87 7.73
N PHE A 184 -9.89 4.77 8.31
CA PHE A 184 -11.32 4.71 8.11
C PHE A 184 -11.99 6.06 8.04
N ASP A 185 -13.14 6.11 7.36
CA ASP A 185 -13.99 7.30 7.26
C ASP A 185 -13.18 8.57 6.93
N ASN A 186 -12.21 8.40 6.02
CA ASN A 186 -11.57 9.53 5.35
C ASN A 186 -12.49 9.90 4.19
N THR A 187 -13.19 11.03 4.28
CA THR A 187 -14.28 11.35 3.35
C THR A 187 -14.09 12.70 2.64
N PHE A 188 -12.98 13.38 2.89
CA PHE A 188 -12.70 14.65 2.24
C PHE A 188 -12.05 14.43 0.87
N ASN A 189 -12.53 15.14 -0.16
CA ASN A 189 -12.01 15.09 -1.53
C ASN A 189 -11.88 13.63 -2.05
N LEU A 190 -10.86 13.38 -2.87
CA LEU A 190 -10.47 12.05 -3.32
C LEU A 190 -9.80 11.30 -2.18
N SER A 191 -10.62 10.58 -1.43
CA SER A 191 -10.24 10.09 -0.12
C SER A 191 -9.64 8.69 -0.14
N GLU A 192 -8.61 8.48 0.66
CA GLU A 192 -7.86 7.23 0.66
C GLU A 192 -7.52 6.78 2.08
N GLY A 193 -7.55 5.48 2.33
CA GLY A 193 -7.05 4.97 3.60
C GLY A 193 -5.54 5.18 3.69
N ILE A 194 -4.82 4.69 2.69
CA ILE A 194 -3.35 4.75 2.63
C ILE A 194 -2.88 4.96 1.19
N ARG A 195 -1.91 5.84 1.00
CA ARG A 195 -1.22 6.07 -0.27
C ARG A 195 0.26 5.72 -0.15
N ILE A 196 0.77 4.94 -1.10
CA ILE A 196 2.15 4.44 -1.13
C ILE A 196 2.76 4.67 -2.51
N GLY A 197 3.94 5.29 -2.58
CA GLY A 197 4.76 5.26 -3.81
C GLY A 197 5.52 6.54 -4.14
N ASN A 198 5.87 6.74 -5.40
CA ASN A 198 6.71 7.85 -5.87
C ASN A 198 5.86 8.86 -6.65
N PHE A 199 6.05 10.16 -6.41
CA PHE A 199 5.13 11.21 -6.86
C PHE A 199 5.82 12.40 -7.51
N GLN A 200 5.14 13.01 -8.49
CA GLN A 200 5.42 14.36 -9.02
C GLN A 200 6.86 14.55 -9.52
N GLY A 201 7.35 13.65 -10.39
CA GLY A 201 8.68 13.78 -11.00
C GLY A 201 9.83 13.19 -10.19
N ALA A 202 9.56 12.52 -9.07
CA ALA A 202 10.57 11.73 -8.39
C ALA A 202 11.16 10.70 -9.37
N THR A 203 12.49 10.69 -9.50
CA THR A 203 13.20 9.85 -10.47
C THR A 203 14.14 8.89 -9.75
N ASN A 204 14.21 7.61 -10.17
CA ASN A 204 15.04 6.58 -9.53
C ASN A 204 14.78 6.42 -8.01
N ALA A 205 13.57 6.77 -7.55
CA ALA A 205 13.19 6.70 -6.14
C ALA A 205 12.59 5.32 -5.82
N ARG A 206 12.70 4.87 -4.56
CA ARG A 206 12.26 3.55 -4.14
C ARG A 206 11.41 3.60 -2.87
N VAL A 207 10.33 2.84 -2.85
CA VAL A 207 9.51 2.64 -1.66
C VAL A 207 9.39 1.14 -1.34
N TYR A 208 9.67 0.76 -0.11
CA TYR A 208 9.50 -0.60 0.40
C TYR A 208 8.50 -0.59 1.55
N ALA A 209 7.34 -1.21 1.38
CA ALA A 209 6.30 -1.26 2.41
C ALA A 209 6.01 -2.69 2.87
N ARG A 210 5.89 -2.88 4.19
CA ARG A 210 5.38 -4.11 4.81
C ARG A 210 4.12 -3.79 5.60
N MET A 211 3.03 -4.48 5.28
CA MET A 211 1.70 -4.25 5.84
C MET A 211 1.15 -5.54 6.44
N VAL A 212 0.83 -5.54 7.74
CA VAL A 212 0.29 -6.73 8.42
C VAL A 212 -0.94 -6.38 9.25
N GLY A 213 -2.06 -7.09 9.02
CA GLY A 213 -3.22 -7.04 9.89
C GLY A 213 -3.98 -5.70 9.90
N ASN A 214 -3.78 -4.83 8.91
CA ASN A 214 -4.42 -3.52 8.86
C ASN A 214 -5.86 -3.63 8.36
N SER A 215 -6.72 -2.68 8.73
CA SER A 215 -8.08 -2.55 8.21
C SER A 215 -8.31 -1.17 7.62
N SER A 216 -8.99 -1.10 6.48
CA SER A 216 -9.25 0.13 5.74
C SER A 216 -10.66 0.15 5.13
N TRP A 217 -11.51 1.10 5.55
CA TRP A 217 -12.93 1.16 5.14
C TRP A 217 -13.53 2.57 5.10
N GLY A 218 -14.65 2.75 4.39
CA GLY A 218 -15.43 3.99 4.45
C GLY A 218 -14.85 5.18 3.67
N GLN A 219 -13.95 4.94 2.71
CA GLN A 219 -13.39 5.99 1.84
C GLN A 219 -13.49 5.62 0.35
N PHE A 220 -13.11 6.53 -0.55
CA PHE A 220 -13.16 6.25 -1.98
C PHE A 220 -12.23 5.08 -2.35
N GLN A 221 -11.04 5.04 -1.76
CA GLN A 221 -10.07 3.99 -2.05
C GLN A 221 -9.45 3.47 -0.75
N GLY A 222 -9.52 2.17 -0.50
CA GLY A 222 -8.91 1.57 0.70
C GLY A 222 -7.39 1.73 0.71
N ARG A 223 -6.75 1.58 -0.46
CA ARG A 223 -5.31 1.78 -0.64
C ARG A 223 -4.95 2.10 -2.10
N LEU A 224 -4.05 3.07 -2.29
CA LEU A 224 -3.44 3.39 -3.58
C LEU A 224 -1.92 3.12 -3.54
N ILE A 225 -1.42 2.30 -4.46
CA ILE A 225 0.01 2.00 -4.66
C ILE A 225 0.39 2.48 -6.06
N VAL A 226 1.26 3.49 -6.19
CA VAL A 226 1.42 4.18 -7.47
C VAL A 226 2.77 4.84 -7.68
N ASN A 227 3.27 4.83 -8.92
CA ASN A 227 4.25 5.80 -9.38
C ASN A 227 3.52 6.88 -10.18
N ASN A 228 3.24 8.02 -9.55
CA ASN A 228 2.47 9.12 -10.12
C ASN A 228 3.43 10.15 -10.71
N ARG A 229 3.47 10.26 -12.03
CA ARG A 229 4.40 11.15 -12.77
C ARG A 229 5.87 10.92 -12.40
N ALA A 230 6.19 9.76 -11.85
CA ALA A 230 7.54 9.37 -11.47
C ALA A 230 8.18 8.63 -12.65
N ILE A 231 9.51 8.67 -12.69
CA ILE A 231 10.30 8.09 -13.77
C ILE A 231 11.29 7.10 -13.20
N SER A 232 11.43 5.93 -13.84
CA SER A 232 12.42 4.90 -13.46
C SER A 232 12.41 4.55 -11.96
N SER A 233 11.23 4.57 -11.33
CA SER A 233 11.08 4.43 -9.88
C SER A 233 10.43 3.10 -9.51
N GLU A 234 10.66 2.66 -8.27
CA GLU A 234 10.29 1.33 -7.79
C GLU A 234 9.40 1.38 -6.54
N VAL A 235 8.40 0.51 -6.49
CA VAL A 235 7.59 0.28 -5.28
C VAL A 235 7.49 -1.22 -4.99
N HIS A 236 7.84 -1.62 -3.79
CA HIS A 236 7.71 -2.99 -3.31
C HIS A 236 6.77 -3.03 -2.12
N VAL A 237 5.73 -3.86 -2.17
CA VAL A 237 4.76 -3.99 -1.07
C VAL A 237 4.52 -5.46 -0.75
N LEU A 238 4.71 -5.81 0.52
CA LEU A 238 4.27 -7.07 1.11
C LEU A 238 3.06 -6.80 2.00
N SER A 239 1.91 -7.38 1.65
CA SER A 239 0.62 -7.24 2.31
C SER A 239 0.18 -8.59 2.86
N VAL A 240 0.02 -8.71 4.19
CA VAL A 240 -0.34 -9.95 4.88
C VAL A 240 -1.53 -9.75 5.82
N GLY A 241 -2.64 -10.44 5.56
CA GLY A 241 -3.80 -10.47 6.45
C GLY A 241 -4.50 -9.12 6.64
N ASN A 242 -4.41 -8.21 5.66
CA ASN A 242 -5.06 -6.91 5.70
C ASN A 242 -6.49 -6.99 5.17
N ALA A 243 -7.36 -6.08 5.57
CA ALA A 243 -8.75 -5.99 5.11
C ALA A 243 -9.03 -4.62 4.48
N PHE A 244 -9.47 -4.62 3.22
CA PHE A 244 -9.88 -3.44 2.47
C PHE A 244 -11.32 -3.63 2.02
N PHE A 245 -12.26 -3.01 2.71
CA PHE A 245 -13.68 -3.31 2.56
C PHE A 245 -14.56 -2.08 2.75
N ASP A 246 -15.78 -2.12 2.22
CA ASP A 246 -16.74 -1.01 2.31
C ASP A 246 -16.13 0.33 1.84
N ASN A 247 -15.24 0.29 0.84
CA ASN A 247 -14.69 1.45 0.13
C ASN A 247 -15.34 1.60 -1.26
N GLY A 248 -14.95 2.59 -2.05
CA GLY A 248 -15.24 2.57 -3.50
C GLY A 248 -14.41 1.54 -4.27
N ALA A 249 -13.11 1.48 -3.99
CA ALA A 249 -12.20 0.44 -4.45
C ALA A 249 -11.34 -0.08 -3.29
N GLY A 250 -11.05 -1.39 -3.26
CA GLY A 250 -10.29 -2.01 -2.17
C GLY A 250 -8.80 -1.64 -2.22
N THR A 251 -8.10 -2.07 -3.26
CA THR A 251 -6.72 -1.67 -3.54
C THR A 251 -6.54 -1.37 -5.02
N ILE A 252 -5.88 -0.26 -5.33
CA ILE A 252 -5.50 0.13 -6.67
C ILE A 252 -3.98 0.15 -6.77
N ILE A 253 -3.44 -0.47 -7.81
CA ILE A 253 -2.02 -0.52 -8.14
C ILE A 253 -1.84 0.07 -9.53
N VAL A 254 -1.02 1.11 -9.68
CA VAL A 254 -0.75 1.74 -10.98
C VAL A 254 0.75 1.89 -11.21
N GLY A 255 1.27 1.14 -12.19
CA GLY A 255 2.68 1.13 -12.56
C GLY A 255 3.20 2.51 -12.92
N GLY A 256 2.45 3.26 -13.74
CA GLY A 256 2.67 4.68 -14.03
C GLY A 256 1.35 5.43 -14.18
N LEU A 257 1.07 6.40 -13.29
CA LEU A 257 -0.09 7.28 -13.38
C LEU A 257 0.34 8.63 -13.96
N SER A 258 -0.14 8.94 -15.16
CA SER A 258 0.04 10.22 -15.82
C SER A 258 -1.20 11.11 -15.66
N SER A 259 -0.98 12.42 -15.59
CA SER A 259 -2.03 13.44 -15.58
C SER A 259 -1.43 14.81 -15.89
N ASN A 260 -2.24 15.76 -16.36
CA ASN A 260 -1.80 17.11 -16.76
C ASN A 260 -0.65 17.08 -17.78
N ASP A 261 -0.76 16.23 -18.80
CA ASP A 261 0.20 16.12 -19.92
C ASP A 261 1.63 15.80 -19.48
N THR A 262 1.76 15.03 -18.40
CA THR A 262 3.06 14.59 -17.87
C THR A 262 3.36 13.13 -18.25
N ARG A 263 4.58 12.68 -17.98
CA ARG A 263 5.00 11.30 -18.24
C ARG A 263 5.15 10.49 -16.94
N ALA A 264 4.88 9.20 -17.02
CA ALA A 264 5.16 8.24 -15.95
C ALA A 264 5.77 6.95 -16.54
N ASP A 265 7.09 6.97 -16.77
CA ASP A 265 7.80 6.01 -17.61
C ASP A 265 8.79 5.13 -16.85
N GLY A 266 8.95 3.89 -17.30
CA GLY A 266 10.00 2.98 -16.86
C GLY A 266 9.90 2.55 -15.40
N ASN A 267 8.73 2.68 -14.78
CA ASN A 267 8.55 2.38 -13.37
C ASN A 267 8.27 0.89 -13.15
N THR A 268 8.58 0.42 -11.93
CA THR A 268 8.29 -0.96 -11.53
C THR A 268 7.51 -1.01 -10.22
N ILE A 269 6.49 -1.87 -10.15
CA ILE A 269 5.82 -2.23 -8.90
C ILE A 269 5.87 -3.74 -8.69
N HIS A 270 6.26 -4.15 -7.49
CA HIS A 270 6.15 -5.52 -7.01
C HIS A 270 5.22 -5.57 -5.81
N PHE A 271 4.10 -6.28 -5.94
CA PHE A 271 3.12 -6.42 -4.87
C PHE A 271 2.88 -7.89 -4.55
N VAL A 272 2.91 -8.23 -3.28
CA VAL A 272 2.58 -9.56 -2.78
C VAL A 272 1.46 -9.43 -1.76
N SER A 273 0.34 -10.11 -2.00
CA SER A 273 -0.77 -10.25 -1.06
C SER A 273 -0.83 -11.69 -0.53
N ARG A 274 -0.99 -11.82 0.79
CA ARG A 274 -1.15 -13.10 1.48
C ARG A 274 -2.31 -13.00 2.46
N ASN A 275 -3.38 -13.75 2.22
CA ASN A 275 -4.56 -13.80 3.09
C ASN A 275 -5.24 -12.43 3.30
N ASP A 276 -5.07 -11.48 2.37
CA ASP A 276 -5.81 -10.22 2.45
C ASP A 276 -7.29 -10.43 2.08
N PHE A 277 -8.14 -9.53 2.57
CA PHE A 277 -9.56 -9.47 2.23
C PHE A 277 -9.86 -8.20 1.44
N PHE A 278 -10.51 -8.34 0.28
CA PHE A 278 -11.01 -7.24 -0.55
C PHE A 278 -12.50 -7.47 -0.82
N GLY A 279 -13.40 -6.82 -0.09
CA GLY A 279 -14.82 -7.10 -0.31
C GLY A 279 -15.76 -5.97 0.02
N ARG A 280 -16.95 -6.02 -0.59
CA ARG A 280 -17.97 -4.97 -0.45
C ARG A 280 -17.48 -3.58 -0.86
N ASN A 281 -16.51 -3.51 -1.78
CA ASN A 281 -16.04 -2.22 -2.29
C ASN A 281 -16.99 -1.71 -3.37
N ASN A 282 -18.05 -1.04 -2.92
CA ASN A 282 -19.21 -0.61 -3.71
C ASN A 282 -19.51 0.90 -3.61
N GLY A 283 -18.68 1.64 -2.88
CA GLY A 283 -18.79 3.10 -2.76
C GLY A 283 -18.34 3.84 -4.02
N ASP A 284 -18.28 5.17 -3.92
CA ASP A 284 -17.76 6.02 -4.99
C ASP A 284 -16.23 5.97 -5.07
N THR A 285 -15.68 6.07 -6.27
CA THR A 285 -14.23 6.07 -6.55
C THR A 285 -13.96 6.68 -7.92
N ASP A 286 -12.74 7.21 -8.11
CA ASP A 286 -12.22 7.72 -9.38
C ASP A 286 -11.65 6.63 -10.29
N PHE A 287 -11.45 5.44 -9.73
CA PHE A 287 -10.99 4.27 -10.46
C PHE A 287 -12.13 3.25 -10.60
N ASP A 288 -11.87 2.12 -11.24
CA ASP A 288 -12.89 1.07 -11.34
C ASP A 288 -13.28 0.57 -9.95
N ARG A 289 -14.59 0.35 -9.75
CA ARG A 289 -15.20 -0.09 -8.48
C ARG A 289 -14.91 -1.57 -8.20
N GLY A 290 -13.66 -1.88 -7.86
CA GLY A 290 -13.17 -3.26 -7.74
C GLY A 290 -12.52 -3.60 -6.41
N GLY A 291 -12.35 -4.90 -6.18
CA GLY A 291 -11.61 -5.44 -5.03
C GLY A 291 -10.12 -5.11 -5.14
N LEU A 292 -9.47 -5.65 -6.18
CA LEU A 292 -8.09 -5.36 -6.54
C LEU A 292 -8.01 -4.91 -8.00
N VAL A 293 -7.54 -3.69 -8.22
CA VAL A 293 -7.35 -3.09 -9.55
C VAL A 293 -5.86 -2.93 -9.81
N VAL A 294 -5.36 -3.53 -10.91
CA VAL A 294 -3.95 -3.55 -11.28
C VAL A 294 -3.78 -3.00 -12.69
N LEU A 295 -3.07 -1.88 -12.80
CA LEU A 295 -2.85 -1.16 -14.05
C LEU A 295 -1.35 -1.04 -14.31
N GLY A 296 -0.90 -1.37 -15.52
CA GLY A 296 0.48 -1.09 -15.93
C GLY A 296 0.69 0.42 -16.07
N THR A 297 -0.27 1.10 -16.69
CA THR A 297 -0.36 2.56 -16.67
C THR A 297 -1.81 3.03 -16.72
N GLU A 298 -2.02 4.23 -16.17
CA GLU A 298 -3.24 5.02 -16.30
C GLU A 298 -2.87 6.40 -16.82
N ASP A 299 -3.49 6.84 -17.91
CA ASP A 299 -3.39 8.20 -18.42
C ASP A 299 -4.76 8.89 -18.44
N ILE A 300 -4.91 9.88 -17.56
CA ILE A 300 -6.13 10.68 -17.45
C ILE A 300 -5.99 12.04 -18.16
N SER A 301 -5.09 12.17 -19.15
CA SER A 301 -4.87 13.39 -19.92
C SER A 301 -4.79 13.15 -21.43
N ASP A 302 -4.88 14.23 -22.21
CA ASP A 302 -4.91 14.15 -23.69
C ASP A 302 -3.51 14.06 -24.31
N ALA A 303 -2.48 14.62 -23.67
CA ALA A 303 -1.10 14.59 -24.17
C ALA A 303 -0.11 13.93 -23.20
N GLY A 304 -0.61 13.31 -22.13
CA GLY A 304 0.19 12.55 -21.16
C GLY A 304 0.58 11.17 -21.67
N GLY A 305 0.89 10.28 -20.73
CA GLY A 305 1.13 8.87 -20.99
C GLY A 305 2.15 8.23 -20.05
N GLY A 306 2.22 6.90 -20.10
CA GLY A 306 3.19 6.11 -19.36
C GLY A 306 3.63 4.89 -20.16
N SER A 307 4.93 4.74 -20.36
CA SER A 307 5.49 3.67 -21.18
C SER A 307 6.50 2.84 -20.40
N PHE A 308 6.61 1.57 -20.80
CA PHE A 308 7.59 0.62 -20.26
C PHE A 308 7.47 0.39 -18.75
N ASN A 309 6.28 0.61 -18.18
CA ASN A 309 6.04 0.29 -16.78
C ASN A 309 5.84 -1.22 -16.61
N THR A 310 6.35 -1.77 -15.51
CA THR A 310 6.22 -3.19 -15.18
C THR A 310 5.53 -3.37 -13.83
N VAL A 311 4.45 -4.13 -13.77
CA VAL A 311 3.72 -4.43 -12.53
C VAL A 311 3.66 -5.93 -12.33
N ASN A 312 4.24 -6.41 -11.24
CA ASN A 312 4.27 -7.81 -10.86
C ASN A 312 3.49 -8.00 -9.56
N VAL A 313 2.43 -8.81 -9.62
CA VAL A 313 1.51 -9.06 -8.51
C VAL A 313 1.45 -10.55 -8.22
N THR A 314 1.63 -10.93 -6.95
CA THR A 314 1.33 -12.29 -6.48
C THR A 314 0.23 -12.22 -5.44
N VAL A 315 -0.85 -12.97 -5.62
CA VAL A 315 -1.98 -13.02 -4.68
C VAL A 315 -2.22 -14.45 -4.24
N SER A 316 -2.03 -14.74 -2.96
CA SER A 316 -2.31 -16.06 -2.36
C SER A 316 -3.19 -15.95 -1.11
N GLY A 317 -4.09 -16.92 -0.93
CA GLY A 317 -5.02 -17.01 0.18
C GLY A 317 -6.01 -15.85 0.30
N ALA A 318 -6.02 -14.91 -0.65
CA ALA A 318 -6.88 -13.73 -0.58
C ALA A 318 -8.35 -14.09 -0.77
N LYS A 319 -9.21 -13.30 -0.15
CA LYS A 319 -10.67 -13.41 -0.30
C LYS A 319 -11.18 -12.16 -0.99
N MET A 320 -11.81 -12.34 -2.15
CA MET A 320 -12.49 -11.27 -2.88
C MET A 320 -13.95 -11.65 -3.05
N ARG A 321 -14.87 -10.74 -2.73
CA ARG A 321 -16.31 -10.96 -2.88
C ARG A 321 -17.10 -9.67 -2.73
N ASP A 322 -18.29 -9.68 -3.33
CA ASP A 322 -19.29 -8.63 -3.17
C ASP A 322 -18.78 -7.24 -3.62
N ASN A 323 -17.81 -7.20 -4.55
CA ASN A 323 -17.29 -5.97 -5.16
C ASN A 323 -18.13 -5.60 -6.40
N GLN A 324 -18.29 -4.31 -6.67
CA GLN A 324 -19.34 -3.84 -7.59
C GLN A 324 -19.10 -4.22 -9.05
N LEU A 325 -17.88 -4.03 -9.56
CA LEU A 325 -17.55 -4.24 -10.98
C LEU A 325 -16.73 -5.51 -11.21
N ALA A 326 -15.63 -5.66 -10.47
CA ALA A 326 -14.78 -6.85 -10.54
C ALA A 326 -14.13 -7.11 -9.18
N ASP A 327 -13.91 -8.38 -8.88
CA ASP A 327 -13.03 -8.78 -7.78
C ASP A 327 -11.57 -8.48 -8.13
N LEU A 328 -11.18 -8.78 -9.38
CA LEU A 328 -9.85 -8.54 -9.91
C LEU A 328 -9.93 -7.87 -11.30
N ALA A 329 -9.40 -6.65 -11.41
CA ALA A 329 -9.20 -5.98 -12.68
C ALA A 329 -7.70 -5.88 -13.01
N VAL A 330 -7.29 -6.27 -14.21
CA VAL A 330 -5.90 -6.28 -14.66
C VAL A 330 -5.81 -5.70 -16.06
N ILE A 331 -5.20 -4.52 -16.19
CA ILE A 331 -5.13 -3.80 -17.46
C ILE A 331 -3.69 -3.37 -17.75
N GLY A 332 -3.19 -3.65 -18.96
CA GLY A 332 -1.83 -3.28 -19.37
C GLY A 332 -1.65 -1.76 -19.43
N ALA A 333 -2.51 -1.08 -20.18
CA ALA A 333 -2.60 0.38 -20.21
C ALA A 333 -4.05 0.83 -20.29
N ARG A 334 -4.39 1.91 -19.59
CA ARG A 334 -5.70 2.53 -19.74
C ARG A 334 -5.57 4.04 -19.94
N ALA A 335 -6.42 4.59 -20.81
CA ALA A 335 -6.41 5.99 -21.17
C ALA A 335 -7.82 6.49 -21.54
N LEU A 336 -7.99 7.82 -21.58
CA LEU A 336 -9.27 8.46 -21.93
C LEU A 336 -9.80 8.10 -23.32
N SER A 337 -8.93 7.86 -24.30
CA SER A 337 -9.33 7.55 -25.67
C SER A 337 -8.35 6.62 -26.38
N ALA A 338 -8.77 6.09 -27.53
CA ALA A 338 -7.91 5.27 -28.38
C ALA A 338 -6.81 6.09 -29.07
N ALA A 339 -6.94 7.42 -29.11
CA ALA A 339 -5.88 8.29 -29.59
C ALA A 339 -4.81 8.53 -28.51
N THR A 340 -5.19 8.60 -27.23
CA THR A 340 -4.26 8.87 -26.13
C THR A 340 -3.50 7.61 -25.69
N ILE A 341 -4.11 6.43 -25.88
CA ILE A 341 -3.46 5.16 -25.55
C ILE A 341 -2.15 4.93 -26.34
N SER A 342 -1.95 5.58 -27.50
CA SER A 342 -0.69 5.51 -28.24
C SER A 342 0.49 6.17 -27.51
N ASN A 343 0.23 6.94 -26.47
CA ASN A 343 1.27 7.51 -25.61
C ASN A 343 1.65 6.56 -24.47
N SER A 344 0.93 5.45 -24.31
CA SER A 344 1.05 4.52 -23.20
C SER A 344 1.44 3.13 -23.71
N LEU A 345 2.74 2.94 -23.97
CA LEU A 345 3.26 1.82 -24.78
C LEU A 345 4.15 0.87 -23.98
N GLY A 346 4.16 -0.42 -24.35
CA GLY A 346 5.10 -1.40 -23.80
C GLY A 346 4.95 -1.66 -22.29
N ASN A 347 3.77 -1.41 -21.72
CA ASN A 347 3.49 -1.67 -20.31
C ASN A 347 3.17 -3.14 -20.08
N HIS A 348 3.75 -3.74 -19.05
CA HIS A 348 3.64 -5.15 -18.75
C HIS A 348 3.06 -5.37 -17.36
N VAL A 349 1.96 -6.12 -17.28
CA VAL A 349 1.36 -6.53 -16.00
C VAL A 349 1.35 -8.04 -15.91
N THR A 350 1.97 -8.57 -14.86
CA THR A 350 1.93 -10.01 -14.54
C THR A 350 1.24 -10.22 -13.21
N VAL A 351 0.19 -11.02 -13.20
CA VAL A 351 -0.53 -11.46 -11.99
C VAL A 351 -0.36 -12.97 -11.83
N HIS A 352 0.27 -13.38 -10.74
CA HIS A 352 0.40 -14.78 -10.35
C HIS A 352 -0.60 -15.11 -9.24
N LEU A 353 -1.43 -16.11 -9.48
CA LEU A 353 -2.44 -16.65 -8.57
C LEU A 353 -2.09 -18.12 -8.25
N PRO A 354 -1.22 -18.38 -7.24
CA PRO A 354 -0.83 -19.74 -6.87
C PRO A 354 -2.04 -20.62 -6.52
N ASP A 355 -3.03 -20.03 -5.85
CA ASP A 355 -4.27 -20.70 -5.44
C ASP A 355 -5.35 -20.70 -6.54
N GLY A 356 -4.98 -20.43 -7.80
CA GLY A 356 -5.93 -20.33 -8.92
C GLY A 356 -6.75 -21.59 -9.20
N HIS A 357 -6.38 -22.74 -8.64
CA HIS A 357 -7.18 -23.98 -8.67
C HIS A 357 -8.31 -24.00 -7.65
N ASN A 358 -8.24 -23.18 -6.60
CA ASN A 358 -9.27 -23.10 -5.56
C ASN A 358 -10.59 -22.57 -6.18
N PRO A 359 -11.73 -23.26 -6.00
CA PRO A 359 -13.03 -22.78 -6.49
C PRO A 359 -13.38 -21.36 -6.04
N GLN A 360 -12.97 -20.96 -4.83
CA GLN A 360 -13.21 -19.59 -4.34
C GLN A 360 -12.48 -18.53 -5.16
N VAL A 361 -11.29 -18.86 -5.71
CA VAL A 361 -10.52 -17.97 -6.59
C VAL A 361 -11.04 -18.04 -8.02
N ARG A 362 -11.51 -19.20 -8.48
CA ARG A 362 -12.08 -19.36 -9.83
C ARG A 362 -13.40 -18.63 -10.03
N ASN A 363 -14.12 -18.33 -8.94
CA ASN A 363 -15.40 -17.64 -8.99
C ASN A 363 -15.27 -16.11 -8.91
N TRP A 364 -14.05 -15.57 -8.91
CA TRP A 364 -13.85 -14.12 -8.97
C TRP A 364 -14.41 -13.55 -10.27
N VAL A 365 -15.07 -12.40 -10.17
CA VAL A 365 -15.41 -11.60 -11.35
C VAL A 365 -14.15 -10.88 -11.81
N GLU A 366 -13.73 -11.13 -13.05
CA GLU A 366 -12.47 -10.62 -13.57
C GLU A 366 -12.64 -9.74 -14.80
N LEU A 367 -11.83 -8.67 -14.88
CA LEU A 367 -11.68 -7.81 -16.05
C LEU A 367 -10.21 -7.82 -16.47
N ILE A 368 -9.89 -8.40 -17.63
CA ILE A 368 -8.51 -8.56 -18.10
C ILE A 368 -8.39 -7.98 -19.51
N ALA A 369 -7.48 -7.03 -19.73
CA ALA A 369 -7.25 -6.42 -21.04
C ALA A 369 -5.81 -5.89 -21.22
N ASP A 370 -5.23 -6.07 -22.40
CA ASP A 370 -3.91 -5.48 -22.70
C ASP A 370 -3.97 -3.95 -22.78
N SER A 371 -5.07 -3.39 -23.29
CA SER A 371 -5.29 -1.95 -23.31
C SER A 371 -6.77 -1.59 -23.28
N VAL A 372 -7.10 -0.47 -22.63
CA VAL A 372 -8.47 0.09 -22.58
C VAL A 372 -8.43 1.60 -22.86
N PRO A 373 -9.06 2.08 -23.95
CA PRO A 373 -9.64 1.30 -25.04
C PRO A 373 -8.57 0.53 -25.83
N VAL A 374 -9.00 -0.48 -26.60
CA VAL A 374 -8.10 -1.30 -27.42
C VAL A 374 -7.53 -0.45 -28.56
N ALA A 375 -6.21 -0.44 -28.71
CA ALA A 375 -5.54 0.08 -29.89
C ALA A 375 -4.55 -0.94 -30.47
N PRO A 376 -4.43 -1.03 -31.80
CA PRO A 376 -3.46 -1.90 -32.44
C PRO A 376 -2.03 -1.41 -32.19
N GLY A 377 -1.10 -2.33 -31.92
CA GLY A 377 0.35 -2.06 -31.97
C GLY A 377 0.95 -1.35 -30.75
N THR A 378 0.29 -1.35 -29.58
CA THR A 378 0.79 -0.67 -28.37
C THR A 378 1.93 -1.40 -27.66
N GLY A 379 2.06 -2.71 -27.87
CA GLY A 379 3.01 -3.57 -27.15
C GLY A 379 2.70 -3.74 -25.65
N ASN A 380 1.56 -3.24 -25.17
CA ASN A 380 1.10 -3.50 -23.80
C ASN A 380 0.69 -4.96 -23.67
N LYS A 381 0.92 -5.55 -22.50
CA LYS A 381 0.64 -6.96 -22.27
C LYS A 381 0.25 -7.26 -20.83
N VAL A 382 -0.82 -8.01 -20.67
CA VAL A 382 -1.24 -8.63 -19.42
C VAL A 382 -0.97 -10.13 -19.46
N THR A 383 -0.43 -10.67 -18.37
CA THR A 383 -0.22 -12.11 -18.19
C THR A 383 -0.78 -12.54 -16.85
N VAL A 384 -1.77 -13.44 -16.85
CA VAL A 384 -2.33 -14.03 -15.63
C VAL A 384 -1.92 -15.50 -15.56
N ILE A 385 -1.17 -15.87 -14.53
CA ILE A 385 -0.66 -17.22 -14.30
C ILE A 385 -1.49 -17.84 -13.16
N ARG A 386 -2.18 -18.95 -13.44
CA ARG A 386 -2.96 -19.68 -12.44
C ARG A 386 -2.33 -21.02 -12.16
N GLY A 387 -2.09 -21.30 -10.88
CA GLY A 387 -1.55 -22.56 -10.45
C GLY A 387 -0.03 -22.67 -10.65
N GLY A 388 0.59 -23.40 -9.74
CA GLY A 388 2.03 -23.61 -9.68
C GLY A 388 2.38 -24.12 -8.29
N HIS A 389 2.73 -25.40 -8.18
CA HIS A 389 3.35 -25.92 -6.97
C HIS A 389 4.69 -25.20 -6.78
N ASP A 390 4.85 -24.49 -5.66
CA ASP A 390 6.18 -24.30 -5.08
C ASP A 390 6.73 -25.71 -4.82
N HIS A 391 7.54 -26.22 -5.75
CA HIS A 391 8.44 -27.33 -5.45
C HIS A 391 9.54 -26.81 -4.54
N GLY A 392 9.17 -26.51 -3.29
CA GLY A 392 10.10 -26.41 -2.19
C GLY A 392 10.76 -27.78 -2.04
N ALA A 393 12.06 -27.82 -2.30
CA ALA A 393 12.92 -28.97 -2.13
C ALA A 393 12.84 -29.50 -0.68
N HIS A 394 11.91 -30.41 -0.42
CA HIS A 394 12.03 -31.32 0.71
C HIS A 394 13.02 -32.40 0.32
N GLY A 395 14.24 -32.26 0.81
CA GLY A 395 15.22 -33.33 0.82
C GLY A 395 14.58 -34.59 1.38
N GLN A 396 14.41 -35.60 0.52
CA GLN A 396 14.19 -36.96 0.96
C GLN A 396 15.51 -37.44 1.59
N GLY A 397 15.62 -37.23 2.90
CA GLY A 397 16.54 -37.97 3.73
C GLY A 397 16.18 -39.44 3.63
N GLY A 398 17.02 -40.20 2.94
CA GLY A 398 16.97 -41.65 2.95
C GLY A 398 17.06 -42.17 4.37
N LYS A 399 16.04 -42.92 4.80
CA LYS A 399 16.17 -43.89 5.87
C LYS A 399 16.02 -45.27 5.26
N GLY A 400 17.15 -45.93 5.09
CA GLY A 400 17.17 -47.37 4.93
C GLY A 400 16.74 -48.03 6.23
N GLN A 401 15.98 -49.11 6.12
CA GLN A 401 15.98 -50.21 7.07
C GLN A 401 15.61 -51.49 6.33
N ASN A 402 16.66 -52.28 6.10
CA ASN A 402 16.79 -53.74 6.06
C ASN A 402 15.54 -54.62 5.95
N GLY A 403 15.64 -55.58 5.05
CA GLY A 403 14.61 -56.56 4.74
C GLY A 403 14.60 -57.80 5.62
N LYS A 404 13.69 -58.71 5.26
CA LYS A 404 13.82 -60.19 5.29
C LYS A 404 12.48 -60.81 4.85
N GLY A 405 12.57 -61.89 4.07
CA GLY A 405 11.53 -62.92 4.07
C GLY A 405 10.88 -63.22 2.72
N GLN A 406 11.52 -64.10 1.96
CA GLN A 406 10.93 -64.87 0.87
C GLN A 406 9.78 -65.76 1.37
N ASN A 407 8.80 -66.00 0.47
CA ASN A 407 8.00 -67.22 0.23
C ASN A 407 6.65 -66.75 -0.35
N GLY A 408 6.17 -67.15 -1.51
CA GLY A 408 6.38 -68.37 -2.27
C GLY A 408 5.01 -69.01 -2.51
N LYS A 409 4.69 -69.22 -3.80
CA LYS A 409 3.67 -70.13 -4.37
C LYS A 409 2.21 -69.64 -4.47
N GLY A 410 1.65 -69.80 -5.67
CA GLY A 410 0.23 -70.16 -5.83
C GLY A 410 -0.56 -69.52 -6.98
N GLN A 411 -0.18 -69.74 -8.23
CA GLN A 411 -1.15 -69.88 -9.33
C GLN A 411 -1.25 -71.38 -9.68
N PRO A 412 -2.47 -71.88 -9.96
CA PRO A 412 -2.98 -72.00 -11.34
C PRO A 412 -4.47 -71.59 -11.40
N GLY A 413 -5.16 -71.32 -12.52
CA GLY A 413 -4.98 -71.62 -13.94
C GLY A 413 -6.38 -71.93 -14.52
N HIS A 414 -6.63 -71.48 -15.76
CA HIS A 414 -7.62 -71.94 -16.75
C HIS A 414 -9.10 -71.48 -16.78
N GLY A 415 -9.53 -71.14 -18.02
CA GLY A 415 -10.89 -71.30 -18.58
C GLY A 415 -11.57 -69.97 -18.96
N ALA A 416 -11.45 -69.40 -20.17
CA ALA A 416 -11.94 -69.77 -21.51
C ALA A 416 -13.45 -69.49 -21.78
N GLY A 417 -13.70 -68.71 -22.85
CA GLY A 417 -14.99 -68.57 -23.58
C GLY A 417 -15.88 -67.39 -23.12
N GLY A 418 -16.53 -66.57 -23.94
CA GLY A 418 -16.76 -66.52 -25.38
C GLY A 418 -17.97 -65.61 -25.67
N HIS A 419 -17.87 -64.78 -26.73
CA HIS A 419 -18.89 -64.14 -27.59
C HIS A 419 -20.34 -63.78 -27.14
N GLY A 420 -20.82 -62.62 -27.64
CA GLY A 420 -22.23 -62.34 -28.00
C GLY A 420 -22.79 -61.03 -27.41
N VAL A 421 -22.70 -59.88 -28.10
CA VAL A 421 -23.67 -59.31 -29.06
C VAL A 421 -25.05 -58.93 -28.47
N GLY A 422 -25.32 -57.62 -28.42
CA GLY A 422 -26.53 -57.00 -28.96
C GLY A 422 -27.71 -56.73 -28.02
N GLY A 423 -28.30 -55.53 -28.17
CA GLY A 423 -29.76 -55.37 -27.99
C GLY A 423 -30.22 -54.14 -27.21
N HIS A 424 -30.72 -53.15 -27.96
CA HIS A 424 -31.47 -51.98 -27.51
C HIS A 424 -32.77 -52.30 -26.74
N GLY A 425 -33.26 -51.34 -25.96
CA GLY A 425 -34.67 -51.26 -25.58
C GLY A 425 -35.01 -50.11 -24.63
N HIS A 426 -35.54 -49.02 -25.21
CA HIS A 426 -36.33 -47.92 -24.65
C HIS A 426 -35.72 -46.91 -23.67
#